data_AF-A0A4R1JS81-F1
#
_entry.id   AF-A0A4R1JS81-F1
#
_cell.length_a   1.000
_cell.length_b   1.000
_cell.length_c   1.000
_cell.angle_alpha   90.00
_cell.angle_beta   90.00
_cell.angle_gamma   90.00
#
_symmetry.space_group_name_H-M   'P 1'
#
loop_
_entity.id
_entity.type
_entity.pdbx_description
1 polymer ?
#
loop_
_entity_poly.entity_id
_entity_poly.type
_entity_poly.pdbx_seq_one_letter_code
_entity_poly.pdbx_strand_id
1 'polypeptide(L)'
;MKPQSLFILFILIGCQKPKSESQISSITTTETKTEAAITKEEKFLKTDTLFISEDGETSNNNYVLAHLVDQKADKDSIVTGKYQLDFYLDKSKTATSKITIKGIEKGSEWGASYGLTSATAKNSPLIHISFGYPACGYTQSNYLYYLKNSNLQLVYEWDSMTDSGWGTWVEFENPSAKANPESFYCKTVSFEPEDNDENMGTVTHSDSIVFRLSGNSYKKQLLSAKDKTYFEKKMAFDAFHNQK
;
A
#
# COMPACT_ATOMS: atom_id res chain seq x y z
N MET A 1 -57.44 7.94 64.02
CA MET A 1 -56.66 6.76 63.55
C MET A 1 -55.59 7.25 62.60
N LYS A 2 -54.41 6.63 62.67
CA LYS A 2 -53.12 7.02 62.04
C LYS A 2 -53.20 7.21 60.52
N PRO A 3 -52.51 8.20 59.93
CA PRO A 3 -52.07 8.11 58.54
C PRO A 3 -50.66 7.51 58.44
N GLN A 4 -50.52 6.57 57.50
CA GLN A 4 -49.30 5.86 57.15
C GLN A 4 -48.33 6.78 56.39
N SER A 5 -47.04 6.56 56.67
CA SER A 5 -45.89 7.18 56.01
C SER A 5 -45.76 6.70 54.57
N LEU A 6 -45.53 7.62 53.63
CA LEU A 6 -44.99 7.30 52.31
C LEU A 6 -43.72 8.12 52.09
N PHE A 7 -42.60 7.42 52.13
CA PHE A 7 -41.27 7.88 51.74
C PHE A 7 -41.18 7.81 50.21
N ILE A 8 -40.96 8.94 49.51
CA ILE A 8 -40.36 8.91 48.18
C ILE A 8 -39.29 10.00 48.06
N LEU A 9 -38.14 9.49 47.64
CA LEU A 9 -36.79 10.02 47.53
C LEU A 9 -36.68 11.07 46.40
N PHE A 10 -36.00 12.18 46.68
CA PHE A 10 -35.54 13.14 45.67
C PHE A 10 -34.43 12.50 44.81
N ILE A 11 -34.64 12.41 43.50
CA ILE A 11 -33.56 12.21 42.53
C ILE A 11 -33.48 13.47 41.66
N LEU A 12 -32.44 14.27 41.93
CA LEU A 12 -32.05 15.42 41.12
C LEU A 12 -31.42 14.92 39.81
N ILE A 13 -32.10 15.15 38.70
CA ILE A 13 -31.56 14.94 37.35
C ILE A 13 -30.70 16.15 36.99
N GLY A 14 -29.38 15.99 37.14
CA GLY A 14 -28.40 16.87 36.51
C GLY A 14 -27.95 16.28 35.17
N CYS A 15 -28.29 16.93 34.06
CA CYS A 15 -27.74 16.63 32.74
C CYS A 15 -26.23 16.92 32.71
N GLN A 16 -25.40 15.89 32.91
CA GLN A 16 -23.97 15.96 32.61
C GLN A 16 -23.75 15.65 31.13
N LYS A 17 -23.07 16.57 30.42
CA LYS A 17 -22.56 16.37 29.06
C LYS A 17 -21.64 15.13 29.02
N PRO A 18 -21.72 14.26 28.00
CA PRO A 18 -20.80 13.14 27.90
C PRO A 18 -19.38 13.64 27.61
N LYS A 19 -18.44 13.19 28.44
CA LYS A 19 -16.99 13.31 28.24
C LYS A 19 -16.55 12.33 27.15
N SER A 20 -15.67 12.80 26.29
CA SER A 20 -14.93 12.03 25.29
C SER A 20 -14.04 11.01 26.00
N GLU A 21 -14.18 9.74 25.63
CA GLU A 21 -13.25 8.69 25.97
C GLU A 21 -12.05 8.75 25.01
N SER A 22 -10.90 8.99 25.61
CA SER A 22 -9.57 8.74 25.08
C SER A 22 -9.25 7.26 25.30
N GLN A 23 -8.97 6.52 24.23
CA GLN A 23 -8.08 5.37 24.30
C GLN A 23 -7.04 5.43 23.17
N ILE A 24 -5.86 5.81 23.64
CA ILE A 24 -4.51 5.61 23.14
C ILE A 24 -4.37 4.45 22.15
N SER A 25 -3.89 4.77 20.94
CA SER A 25 -2.95 3.92 20.22
C SER A 25 -1.89 4.82 19.61
N SER A 26 -0.64 4.51 19.98
CA SER A 26 0.59 5.23 19.68
C SER A 26 0.75 5.53 18.20
N ILE A 27 0.53 6.80 17.82
CA ILE A 27 0.99 7.34 16.54
C ILE A 27 2.38 7.90 16.79
N THR A 28 3.41 7.16 16.34
CA THR A 28 4.74 7.71 16.13
C THR A 28 4.59 8.87 15.15
N THR A 29 4.65 10.08 15.69
CA THR A 29 4.71 11.31 14.92
C THR A 29 6.14 11.39 14.40
N THR A 30 6.33 11.26 13.08
CA THR A 30 7.62 11.52 12.45
C THR A 30 7.91 13.02 12.58
N GLU A 31 8.69 13.38 13.59
CA GLU A 31 9.17 14.74 13.76
C GLU A 31 10.02 15.13 12.56
N THR A 32 9.57 16.14 11.81
CA THR A 32 10.42 16.87 10.89
C THR A 32 11.34 17.75 11.72
N LYS A 33 12.50 17.21 12.10
CA LYS A 33 13.57 17.99 12.72
C LYS A 33 14.71 18.11 11.72
N THR A 34 14.89 19.31 11.19
CA THR A 34 16.10 19.74 10.51
C THR A 34 17.21 19.83 11.57
N GLU A 35 17.83 18.70 11.90
CA GLU A 35 19.06 18.66 12.67
C GLU A 35 20.20 18.33 11.71
N ALA A 36 21.17 19.25 11.63
CA ALA A 36 22.47 19.00 11.03
C ALA A 36 23.21 17.97 11.90
N ALA A 37 22.85 16.70 11.74
CA ALA A 37 23.63 15.60 12.24
C ALA A 37 24.80 15.40 11.28
N ILE A 38 26.01 15.33 11.83
CA ILE A 38 27.18 14.80 11.11
C ILE A 38 26.82 13.37 10.73
N THR A 39 26.34 13.19 9.50
CA THR A 39 25.91 11.91 8.97
C THR A 39 27.15 11.03 8.92
N LYS A 40 27.21 9.98 9.75
CA LYS A 40 27.99 8.81 9.35
C LYS A 40 27.52 8.49 7.94
N GLU A 41 28.41 8.53 6.95
CA GLU A 41 28.08 8.08 5.60
C GLU A 41 27.47 6.68 5.74
N GLU A 42 26.17 6.55 5.47
CA GLU A 42 25.52 5.24 5.41
C GLU A 42 26.21 4.51 4.25
N LYS A 43 27.02 3.50 4.57
CA LYS A 43 27.70 2.70 3.56
C LYS A 43 26.68 1.77 2.91
N PHE A 44 26.21 2.12 1.73
CA PHE A 44 25.31 1.28 0.95
C PHE A 44 26.05 0.12 0.29
N LEU A 45 25.45 -1.08 0.33
CA LEU A 45 25.99 -2.29 -0.30
C LEU A 45 25.81 -2.27 -1.82
N LYS A 46 24.67 -1.73 -2.27
CA LYS A 46 24.30 -1.56 -3.68
C LYS A 46 23.35 -0.37 -3.79
N THR A 47 23.38 0.34 -4.92
CA THR A 47 22.38 1.36 -5.25
C THR A 47 21.82 1.06 -6.63
N ASP A 48 20.50 0.97 -6.72
CA ASP A 48 19.75 0.86 -7.97
C ASP A 48 19.03 2.18 -8.25
N THR A 49 18.91 2.56 -9.53
CA THR A 49 18.17 3.76 -9.96
C THR A 49 16.88 3.33 -10.64
N LEU A 50 15.75 3.80 -10.12
CA LEU A 50 14.41 3.52 -10.62
C LEU A 50 13.87 4.79 -11.29
N PHE A 51 13.88 4.83 -12.62
CA PHE A 51 13.20 5.93 -13.33
C PHE A 51 11.69 5.75 -13.20
N ILE A 52 10.98 6.83 -12.85
CA ILE A 52 9.53 6.78 -12.72
C ILE A 52 8.91 6.97 -14.10
N SER A 53 8.14 5.98 -14.55
CA SER A 53 7.43 6.06 -15.83
C SER A 53 6.17 6.94 -15.74
N GLU A 54 5.94 7.71 -16.79
CA GLU A 54 4.79 8.58 -17.02
C GLU A 54 4.35 8.42 -18.48
N ASP A 55 3.09 8.07 -18.74
CA ASP A 55 2.54 7.85 -20.08
C ASP A 55 3.36 6.90 -20.98
N GLY A 56 3.98 5.88 -20.38
CA GLY A 56 4.84 4.92 -21.09
C GLY A 56 6.24 5.45 -21.42
N GLU A 57 6.53 6.71 -21.08
CA GLU A 57 7.86 7.32 -21.19
C GLU A 57 8.53 7.36 -19.80
N THR A 58 9.83 7.07 -19.75
CA THR A 58 10.60 7.20 -18.51
C THR A 58 10.99 8.65 -18.28
N SER A 59 10.61 9.22 -17.12
CA SER A 59 11.07 10.55 -16.74
C SER A 59 12.55 10.53 -16.39
N ASN A 60 13.38 11.25 -17.15
CA ASN A 60 14.81 11.37 -16.85
C ASN A 60 15.12 12.26 -15.64
N ASN A 61 14.12 12.99 -15.12
CA ASN A 61 14.29 13.96 -14.03
C ASN A 61 13.73 13.45 -12.70
N ASN A 62 12.82 12.47 -12.73
CA ASN A 62 12.16 11.93 -11.55
C ASN A 62 12.54 10.46 -11.39
N TYR A 63 13.19 10.14 -10.28
CA TYR A 63 13.70 8.80 -10.03
C TYR A 63 13.74 8.50 -8.53
N VAL A 64 13.83 7.22 -8.21
CA VAL A 64 14.07 6.74 -6.84
C VAL A 64 15.42 6.04 -6.82
N LEU A 65 16.27 6.35 -5.85
CA LEU A 65 17.46 5.56 -5.57
C LEU A 65 17.12 4.52 -4.51
N ALA A 66 17.24 3.25 -4.84
CA ALA A 66 17.09 2.15 -3.91
C ALA A 66 18.46 1.71 -3.40
N HIS A 67 18.79 2.12 -2.18
CA HIS A 67 20.03 1.78 -1.51
C HIS A 67 19.86 0.53 -0.66
N LEU A 68 20.55 -0.56 -1.00
CA LEU A 68 20.63 -1.73 -0.14
C LEU A 68 21.53 -1.42 1.05
N VAL A 69 20.95 -1.41 2.25
CA VAL A 69 21.65 -1.06 3.50
C VAL A 69 22.20 -2.31 4.19
N ASP A 70 21.44 -3.41 4.15
CA ASP A 70 21.74 -4.65 4.85
C ASP A 70 21.11 -5.82 4.11
N GLN A 71 21.79 -6.96 4.05
CA GLN A 71 21.27 -8.19 3.45
C GLN A 71 21.72 -9.40 4.23
N LYS A 72 20.79 -10.31 4.53
CA LYS A 72 21.07 -11.56 5.24
C LYS A 72 20.24 -12.70 4.68
N ALA A 73 20.81 -13.89 4.66
CA ALA A 73 20.06 -15.13 4.47
C ALA A 73 19.76 -15.74 5.85
N ASP A 74 18.57 -16.30 6.01
CA ASP A 74 18.26 -17.12 7.18
C ASP A 74 18.68 -18.59 6.98
N LYS A 75 18.28 -19.45 7.91
CA LYS A 75 18.65 -20.88 7.91
C LYS A 75 18.04 -21.64 6.74
N ASP A 76 16.93 -21.14 6.18
CA ASP A 76 16.22 -21.73 5.06
C ASP A 76 16.67 -21.10 3.73
N SER A 77 17.78 -20.35 3.75
CA SER A 77 18.33 -19.61 2.62
C SER A 77 17.41 -18.50 2.09
N ILE A 78 16.43 -18.06 2.87
CA ILE A 78 15.55 -16.95 2.48
C ILE A 78 16.33 -15.65 2.65
N VAL A 79 16.61 -14.97 1.54
CA VAL A 79 17.33 -13.71 1.52
C VAL A 79 16.39 -12.57 1.91
N THR A 80 16.75 -11.82 2.95
CA THR A 80 16.07 -10.59 3.38
C THR A 80 17.00 -9.40 3.18
N GLY A 81 16.53 -8.38 2.46
CA GLY A 81 17.22 -7.11 2.24
C GLY A 81 16.51 -5.95 2.91
N LYS A 82 17.26 -5.03 3.51
CA LYS A 82 16.75 -3.74 3.99
C LYS A 82 17.19 -2.65 3.04
N TYR A 83 16.24 -1.84 2.59
CA TYR A 83 16.49 -0.78 1.64
C TYR A 83 16.13 0.58 2.21
N GLN A 84 16.90 1.58 1.78
CA GLN A 84 16.51 2.98 1.84
C GLN A 84 16.13 3.44 0.44
N LEU A 85 14.93 3.97 0.29
CA LEU A 85 14.43 4.55 -0.95
C LEU A 85 14.50 6.08 -0.85
N ASP A 86 15.35 6.69 -1.66
CA ASP A 86 15.49 8.15 -1.74
C ASP A 86 14.77 8.66 -2.99
N PHE A 87 13.77 9.51 -2.78
CA PHE A 87 12.92 10.03 -3.85
C PHE A 87 13.47 11.34 -4.39
N TYR A 88 13.74 11.38 -5.69
CA TYR A 88 14.22 12.55 -6.40
C TYR A 88 13.14 13.05 -7.37
N LEU A 89 12.70 14.29 -7.17
CA LEU A 89 11.84 15.01 -8.11
C LEU A 89 12.64 16.18 -8.66
N ASP A 90 12.62 16.36 -9.99
CA ASP A 90 13.44 17.36 -10.68
C ASP A 90 14.91 17.32 -10.24
N LYS A 91 15.45 16.10 -10.11
CA LYS A 91 16.84 15.80 -9.67
C LYS A 91 17.19 16.27 -8.25
N SER A 92 16.21 16.74 -7.48
CA SER A 92 16.41 17.14 -6.09
C SER A 92 15.83 16.06 -5.17
N LYS A 93 16.61 15.64 -4.17
CA LYS A 93 16.11 14.71 -3.14
C LYS A 93 14.99 15.39 -2.36
N THR A 94 13.80 14.80 -2.34
CA THR A 94 12.62 15.35 -1.70
C THR A 94 12.24 14.60 -0.43
N ALA A 95 12.42 13.28 -0.40
CA ALA A 95 12.04 12.44 0.73
C ALA A 95 12.81 11.11 0.75
N THR A 96 12.67 10.38 1.85
CA THR A 96 13.28 9.06 2.06
C THR A 96 12.27 8.12 2.74
N SER A 97 12.28 6.84 2.34
CA SER A 97 11.56 5.74 3.00
C SER A 97 12.53 4.59 3.32
N LYS A 98 12.24 3.77 4.33
CA LYS A 98 12.97 2.55 4.62
C LYS A 98 12.02 1.35 4.55
N ILE A 99 12.40 0.32 3.80
CA ILE A 99 11.60 -0.89 3.60
C ILE A 99 12.44 -2.15 3.83
N THR A 100 11.76 -3.28 4.07
CA THR A 100 12.40 -4.60 4.20
C THR A 100 11.72 -5.57 3.25
N ILE A 101 12.50 -6.20 2.38
CA ILE A 101 12.01 -7.18 1.41
C ILE A 101 12.53 -8.55 1.82
N LYS A 102 11.65 -9.55 1.87
CA LYS A 102 11.99 -10.95 2.13
C LYS A 102 11.88 -11.77 0.85
N GLY A 103 12.57 -12.90 0.79
CA GLY A 103 12.53 -13.78 -0.38
C GLY A 103 13.15 -13.15 -1.63
N ILE A 104 14.23 -12.38 -1.47
CA ILE A 104 14.89 -11.71 -2.60
C ILE A 104 15.57 -12.76 -3.49
N GLU A 105 15.08 -12.89 -4.71
CA GLU A 105 15.68 -13.76 -5.71
C GLU A 105 16.81 -13.05 -6.47
N LYS A 106 17.85 -13.80 -6.83
CA LYS A 106 18.95 -13.24 -7.63
C LYS A 106 18.44 -12.88 -9.02
N GLY A 107 18.69 -11.64 -9.43
CA GLY A 107 18.16 -11.10 -10.69
C GLY A 107 16.81 -10.42 -10.52
N SER A 108 16.34 -10.21 -9.29
CA SER A 108 15.20 -9.33 -9.04
C SER A 108 15.48 -7.91 -9.53
N GLU A 109 14.46 -7.30 -10.11
CA GLU A 109 14.50 -5.98 -10.71
C GLU A 109 13.53 -5.04 -10.01
N TRP A 110 13.77 -3.74 -10.14
CA TRP A 110 12.89 -2.71 -9.63
C TRP A 110 12.06 -2.10 -10.75
N GLY A 111 10.81 -1.74 -10.44
CA GLY A 111 9.94 -0.92 -11.28
C GLY A 111 9.41 0.29 -10.52
N ALA A 112 9.14 1.38 -11.23
CA ALA A 112 8.45 2.55 -10.66
C ALA A 112 7.56 3.24 -11.72
N SER A 113 6.36 3.63 -11.32
CA SER A 113 5.41 4.35 -12.18
C SER A 113 4.55 5.34 -11.40
N TYR A 114 4.04 6.37 -12.08
CA TYR A 114 3.07 7.29 -11.51
C TYR A 114 1.65 6.76 -11.59
N GLY A 115 0.90 6.86 -10.49
CA GLY A 115 -0.52 6.55 -10.43
C GLY A 115 -0.85 5.41 -9.46
N LEU A 116 -2.11 4.97 -9.52
CA LEU A 116 -2.64 3.83 -8.77
C LEU A 116 -2.49 2.51 -9.54
N THR A 117 -2.36 2.60 -10.86
CA THR A 117 -2.26 1.48 -11.79
C THR A 117 -1.17 1.79 -12.79
N SER A 118 -0.73 0.80 -13.55
CA SER A 118 0.14 0.99 -14.72
C SER A 118 -0.49 1.91 -15.80
N ALA A 119 -1.81 2.11 -15.79
CA ALA A 119 -2.48 3.17 -16.55
C ALA A 119 -2.17 4.52 -15.90
N THR A 120 -1.35 5.28 -16.61
CA THR A 120 -0.62 6.45 -16.16
C THR A 120 -1.55 7.63 -15.90
N ALA A 121 -1.31 8.30 -14.78
CA ALA A 121 -1.90 9.60 -14.51
C ALA A 121 -0.78 10.64 -14.49
N LYS A 122 -0.70 11.42 -15.57
CA LYS A 122 0.25 12.54 -15.69
C LYS A 122 0.18 13.43 -14.45
N ASN A 123 1.33 13.76 -13.85
CA ASN A 123 1.45 14.54 -12.61
C ASN A 123 0.78 13.92 -11.36
N SER A 124 0.61 12.60 -11.29
CA SER A 124 0.12 11.95 -10.08
C SER A 124 1.13 12.07 -8.93
N PRO A 125 0.72 12.52 -7.73
CA PRO A 125 1.55 12.45 -6.53
C PRO A 125 1.64 11.02 -5.95
N LEU A 126 0.89 10.07 -6.51
CA LEU A 126 1.00 8.66 -6.15
C LEU A 126 2.07 7.99 -7.02
N ILE A 127 2.97 7.26 -6.38
CA ILE A 127 4.09 6.54 -7.00
C ILE A 127 3.98 5.08 -6.60
N HIS A 128 3.81 4.20 -7.58
CA HIS A 128 3.88 2.75 -7.38
C HIS A 128 5.31 2.29 -7.63
N ILE A 129 5.86 1.54 -6.69
CA ILE A 129 7.17 0.89 -6.78
C ILE A 129 6.96 -0.62 -6.66
N SER A 130 7.58 -1.39 -7.55
CA SER A 130 7.59 -2.85 -7.51
C SER A 130 9.01 -3.40 -7.42
N PHE A 131 9.15 -4.58 -6.84
CA PHE A 131 10.40 -5.32 -6.80
C PHE A 131 10.15 -6.82 -6.86
N GLY A 132 10.89 -7.53 -7.71
CA GLY A 132 10.86 -8.98 -7.75
C GLY A 132 11.52 -9.53 -9.01
N TYR A 133 11.55 -10.86 -9.10
CA TYR A 133 12.14 -11.56 -10.25
C TYR A 133 11.19 -11.50 -11.44
N PRO A 134 11.61 -11.02 -12.62
CA PRO A 134 10.72 -10.78 -13.76
C PRO A 134 10.38 -12.08 -14.51
N ALA A 135 9.77 -13.05 -13.82
CA ALA A 135 9.30 -14.30 -14.40
C ALA A 135 7.94 -14.72 -13.80
N CYS A 136 7.18 -15.49 -14.58
CA CYS A 136 5.89 -16.04 -14.18
C CYS A 136 6.00 -16.84 -12.87
N GLY A 137 4.98 -16.72 -12.02
CA GLY A 137 4.88 -17.45 -10.75
C GLY A 137 5.76 -16.92 -9.62
N TYR A 138 6.61 -15.91 -9.87
CA TYR A 138 7.40 -15.27 -8.82
C TYR A 138 6.62 -14.16 -8.13
N THR A 139 6.71 -14.12 -6.80
CA THR A 139 6.12 -13.06 -6.01
C THR A 139 6.86 -11.74 -6.24
N GLN A 140 6.08 -10.68 -6.44
CA GLN A 140 6.53 -9.30 -6.55
C GLN A 140 6.04 -8.54 -5.32
N SER A 141 6.93 -7.82 -4.65
CA SER A 141 6.54 -6.88 -3.60
C SER A 141 6.22 -5.52 -4.20
N ASN A 142 5.12 -4.93 -3.75
CA ASN A 142 4.58 -3.69 -4.28
C ASN A 142 4.34 -2.67 -3.17
N TYR A 143 4.62 -1.42 -3.49
CA TYR A 143 4.50 -0.29 -2.57
C TYR A 143 3.82 0.88 -3.28
N LEU A 144 2.77 1.41 -2.68
CA LEU A 144 2.12 2.63 -3.12
C LEU A 144 2.51 3.77 -2.18
N TYR A 145 3.23 4.75 -2.72
CA TYR A 145 3.62 5.96 -2.01
C TYR A 145 2.74 7.14 -2.43
N TYR A 146 2.52 8.07 -1.50
CA TYR A 146 2.01 9.40 -1.76
C TYR A 146 3.11 10.42 -1.44
N LEU A 147 3.56 11.15 -2.45
CA LEU A 147 4.59 12.18 -2.34
C LEU A 147 4.03 13.52 -2.81
N LYS A 148 3.82 14.43 -1.86
CA LYS A 148 3.32 15.79 -2.17
C LYS A 148 3.94 16.81 -1.24
N ASN A 149 4.45 17.91 -1.81
CA ASN A 149 5.11 18.99 -1.06
C ASN A 149 6.22 18.46 -0.12
N SER A 150 7.04 17.54 -0.61
CA SER A 150 8.09 16.83 0.15
C SER A 150 7.60 16.00 1.34
N ASN A 151 6.29 15.82 1.50
CA ASN A 151 5.70 14.91 2.47
C ASN A 151 5.51 13.54 1.80
N LEU A 152 6.18 12.52 2.33
CA LEU A 152 6.13 11.16 1.82
C LEU A 152 5.36 10.26 2.79
N GLN A 153 4.42 9.51 2.25
CA GLN A 153 3.69 8.49 2.97
C GLN A 153 3.72 7.18 2.20
N LEU A 154 4.07 6.08 2.87
CA LEU A 154 3.73 4.73 2.40
C LEU A 154 2.23 4.49 2.65
N VAL A 155 1.44 4.49 1.58
CA VAL A 155 -0.02 4.36 1.63
C VAL A 155 -0.44 2.91 1.75
N TYR A 156 0.19 2.04 0.95
CA TYR A 156 -0.14 0.63 0.90
C TYR A 156 1.05 -0.22 0.47
N GLU A 157 1.10 -1.46 0.94
CA GLU A 157 2.10 -2.46 0.64
C GLU A 157 1.38 -3.79 0.46
N TRP A 158 1.72 -4.53 -0.59
CA TRP A 158 1.13 -5.82 -0.90
C TRP A 158 2.08 -6.66 -1.75
N ASP A 159 1.83 -7.97 -1.77
CA ASP A 159 2.50 -8.89 -2.69
C ASP A 159 1.54 -9.25 -3.84
N SER A 160 2.10 -9.51 -5.01
CA SER A 160 1.38 -10.04 -6.16
C SER A 160 2.17 -11.19 -6.79
N MET A 161 1.48 -12.18 -7.33
CA MET A 161 2.11 -13.27 -8.05
C MET A 161 1.20 -13.65 -9.20
N THR A 162 1.73 -13.67 -10.41
CA THR A 162 0.97 -14.04 -11.60
C THR A 162 1.74 -15.03 -12.46
N ASP A 163 1.06 -16.04 -12.97
CA ASP A 163 1.55 -16.94 -14.00
C ASP A 163 0.55 -16.98 -15.15
N SER A 164 0.95 -16.41 -16.30
CA SER A 164 0.16 -16.50 -17.52
C SER A 164 -1.30 -16.01 -17.38
N GLY A 165 -1.55 -15.03 -16.51
CA GLY A 165 -2.89 -14.47 -16.22
C GLY A 165 -3.59 -15.07 -15.00
N TRP A 166 -3.06 -16.18 -14.45
CA TRP A 166 -3.50 -16.76 -13.19
C TRP A 166 -2.74 -16.14 -12.02
N GLY A 167 -3.31 -16.21 -10.82
CA GLY A 167 -2.65 -15.82 -9.57
C GLY A 167 -3.38 -14.72 -8.82
N THR A 168 -2.64 -13.92 -8.05
CA THR A 168 -3.19 -12.94 -7.12
C THR A 168 -2.53 -11.57 -7.28
N TRP A 169 -3.35 -10.51 -7.31
CA TRP A 169 -2.92 -9.12 -7.38
C TRP A 169 -3.89 -8.20 -6.66
N VAL A 170 -3.56 -6.90 -6.64
CA VAL A 170 -4.45 -5.86 -6.12
C VAL A 170 -4.93 -5.00 -7.28
N GLU A 171 -6.24 -4.81 -7.37
CA GLU A 171 -6.86 -3.87 -8.30
C GLU A 171 -7.21 -2.58 -7.58
N PHE A 172 -6.79 -1.45 -8.14
CA PHE A 172 -7.18 -0.13 -7.67
C PHE A 172 -8.30 0.44 -8.52
N GLU A 173 -9.26 1.09 -7.86
CA GLU A 173 -10.36 1.80 -8.50
C GLU A 173 -10.30 3.28 -8.09
N ASN A 174 -10.27 4.17 -9.07
CA ASN A 174 -10.30 5.62 -8.88
C ASN A 174 -11.54 6.22 -9.54
N PRO A 175 -12.70 6.25 -8.84
CA PRO A 175 -13.94 6.76 -9.41
C PRO A 175 -13.88 8.22 -9.85
N SER A 176 -12.96 9.00 -9.28
CA SER A 176 -12.82 10.42 -9.60
C SER A 176 -12.06 10.67 -10.91
N ALA A 177 -11.33 9.67 -11.41
CA ALA A 177 -10.38 9.79 -12.53
C ALA A 177 -9.35 10.93 -12.38
N LYS A 178 -9.18 11.50 -11.18
CA LYS A 178 -8.19 12.56 -10.91
C LYS A 178 -6.83 11.91 -10.62
N ALA A 179 -5.76 12.54 -11.09
CA ALA A 179 -4.38 12.12 -10.79
C ALA A 179 -4.05 12.20 -9.28
N ASN A 180 -4.63 13.17 -8.56
CA ASN A 180 -4.58 13.27 -7.11
C ASN A 180 -5.99 13.14 -6.53
N PRO A 181 -6.51 11.91 -6.37
CA PRO A 181 -7.88 11.69 -5.89
C PRO A 181 -8.04 12.04 -4.41
N GLU A 182 -9.23 12.44 -3.98
CA GLU A 182 -9.53 12.58 -2.54
C GLU A 182 -9.85 11.23 -1.89
N SER A 183 -10.28 10.27 -2.70
CA SER A 183 -10.50 8.89 -2.28
C SER A 183 -10.34 7.92 -3.43
N PHE A 184 -9.87 6.72 -3.15
CA PHE A 184 -9.81 5.59 -4.07
C PHE A 184 -9.99 4.29 -3.29
N TYR A 185 -10.19 3.20 -4.01
CA TYR A 185 -10.43 1.88 -3.44
C TYR A 185 -9.41 0.89 -3.98
N CYS A 186 -9.21 -0.20 -3.24
CA CYS A 186 -8.64 -1.40 -3.83
C CYS A 186 -9.33 -2.65 -3.31
N LYS A 187 -9.09 -3.75 -4.02
CA LYS A 187 -9.45 -5.10 -3.60
C LYS A 187 -8.33 -6.05 -4.01
N THR A 188 -8.15 -7.12 -3.25
CA THR A 188 -7.33 -8.24 -3.69
C THR A 188 -8.17 -9.09 -4.63
N VAL A 189 -7.61 -9.42 -5.79
CA VAL A 189 -8.20 -10.32 -6.78
C VAL A 189 -7.30 -11.54 -6.87
N SER A 190 -7.90 -12.73 -6.80
CA SER A 190 -7.24 -13.99 -7.10
C SER A 190 -8.05 -14.70 -8.18
N PHE A 191 -7.38 -15.14 -9.24
CA PHE A 191 -7.95 -15.95 -10.30
C PHE A 191 -7.12 -17.20 -10.45
N GLU A 192 -7.69 -18.33 -10.03
CA GLU A 192 -7.01 -19.62 -10.00
C GLU A 192 -7.69 -20.60 -10.98
N PRO A 193 -6.92 -21.44 -11.68
CA PRO A 193 -7.47 -22.44 -12.58
C PRO A 193 -8.25 -23.51 -11.80
N GLU A 194 -9.26 -24.10 -12.43
CA GLU A 194 -9.94 -25.28 -11.89
C GLU A 194 -9.10 -26.54 -12.14
N ASP A 195 -9.06 -27.45 -11.17
CA ASP A 195 -8.26 -28.69 -11.26
C ASP A 195 -8.54 -29.55 -12.51
N ASN A 196 -9.74 -29.45 -13.07
CA ASN A 196 -10.21 -30.32 -14.16
C ASN A 196 -10.36 -29.61 -15.52
N ASP A 197 -10.17 -28.28 -15.58
CA ASP A 197 -10.30 -27.52 -16.82
C ASP A 197 -9.46 -26.23 -16.76
N GLU A 198 -8.30 -26.27 -17.41
CA GLU A 198 -7.35 -25.14 -17.48
C GLU A 198 -7.92 -23.91 -18.23
N ASN A 199 -9.06 -24.02 -18.91
CA ASN A 199 -9.71 -22.87 -19.54
C ASN A 199 -10.74 -22.20 -18.62
N MET A 200 -10.99 -22.78 -17.45
CA MET A 200 -11.93 -22.30 -16.45
C MET A 200 -11.19 -21.97 -15.17
N GLY A 201 -11.66 -20.94 -14.48
CA GLY A 201 -11.13 -20.59 -13.18
C GLY A 201 -12.18 -20.02 -12.26
N THR A 202 -11.80 -19.91 -11.00
CA THR A 202 -12.57 -19.22 -9.98
C THR A 202 -11.90 -17.89 -9.67
N VAL A 203 -12.58 -16.79 -9.99
CA VAL A 203 -12.18 -15.47 -9.50
C VAL A 203 -12.77 -15.24 -8.12
N THR A 204 -11.94 -14.75 -7.21
CA THR A 204 -12.33 -14.33 -5.86
C THR A 204 -11.89 -12.89 -5.60
N HIS A 205 -12.69 -12.16 -4.83
CA HIS A 205 -12.28 -10.86 -4.28
C HIS A 205 -12.25 -10.90 -2.74
N SER A 206 -11.19 -10.36 -2.18
CA SER A 206 -11.02 -10.15 -0.73
C SER A 206 -10.47 -8.76 -0.44
N ASP A 207 -10.40 -8.42 0.85
CA ASP A 207 -9.71 -7.23 1.37
C ASP A 207 -10.09 -5.92 0.64
N SER A 208 -11.38 -5.64 0.54
CA SER A 208 -11.84 -4.36 0.01
C SER A 208 -11.42 -3.25 0.95
N ILE A 209 -10.63 -2.29 0.47
CA ILE A 209 -10.10 -1.18 1.26
C ILE A 209 -10.47 0.14 0.58
N VAL A 210 -10.89 1.12 1.38
CA VAL A 210 -11.02 2.50 0.94
C VAL A 210 -9.89 3.35 1.53
N PHE A 211 -9.34 4.23 0.70
CA PHE A 211 -8.35 5.22 1.08
C PHE A 211 -8.98 6.59 0.96
N ARG A 212 -8.85 7.43 2.00
CA ARG A 212 -9.37 8.80 2.02
C ARG A 212 -8.27 9.78 2.42
N LEU A 213 -8.06 10.79 1.59
CA LEU A 213 -7.14 11.87 1.87
C LEU A 213 -7.71 12.76 2.99
N SER A 214 -6.94 12.92 4.07
CA SER A 214 -7.27 13.76 5.22
C SER A 214 -6.06 14.65 5.50
N GLY A 215 -6.15 15.92 5.12
CA GLY A 215 -4.98 16.81 5.13
C GLY A 215 -3.98 16.38 4.06
N ASN A 216 -2.73 16.11 4.44
CA ASN A 216 -1.66 15.69 3.52
C ASN A 216 -1.37 14.18 3.56
N SER A 217 -2.28 13.37 4.10
CA SER A 217 -2.08 11.92 4.23
C SER A 217 -3.35 11.13 3.95
N TYR A 218 -3.22 9.98 3.31
CA TYR A 218 -4.30 9.01 3.16
C TYR A 218 -4.50 8.21 4.44
N LYS A 219 -5.75 7.97 4.79
CA LYS A 219 -6.16 6.99 5.79
C LYS A 219 -6.84 5.83 5.09
N LYS A 220 -6.42 4.61 5.41
CA LYS A 220 -7.04 3.39 4.88
C LYS A 220 -8.06 2.83 5.87
N GLN A 221 -9.14 2.28 5.36
CA GLN A 221 -10.17 1.59 6.12
C GLN A 221 -10.58 0.34 5.36
N LEU A 222 -10.57 -0.80 6.03
CA LEU A 222 -11.08 -2.05 5.48
C LEU A 222 -12.62 -2.01 5.45
N LEU A 223 -13.20 -2.39 4.32
CA LEU A 223 -14.64 -2.45 4.08
C LEU A 223 -15.19 -3.88 4.17
N SER A 224 -14.36 -4.88 3.89
CA SER A 224 -14.70 -6.30 4.06
C SER A 224 -14.08 -6.88 5.34
N ALA A 225 -14.42 -8.12 5.68
CA ALA A 225 -13.61 -8.86 6.65
C ALA A 225 -12.23 -9.16 6.04
N LYS A 226 -11.17 -9.04 6.85
CA LYS A 226 -9.79 -9.25 6.41
C LYS A 226 -9.57 -10.72 6.05
N ASP A 227 -8.87 -10.98 4.96
CA ASP A 227 -8.50 -12.31 4.48
C ASP A 227 -9.75 -13.21 4.25
N LYS A 228 -10.91 -12.60 3.96
CA LYS A 228 -12.16 -13.29 3.67
C LYS A 228 -12.70 -12.91 2.30
N THR A 229 -12.96 -13.93 1.50
CA THR A 229 -13.66 -13.83 0.23
C THR A 229 -15.07 -13.31 0.46
N TYR A 230 -15.42 -12.22 -0.22
CA TYR A 230 -16.78 -11.65 -0.22
C TYR A 230 -17.45 -11.74 -1.60
N PHE A 231 -16.69 -12.11 -2.63
CA PHE A 231 -17.18 -12.37 -3.97
C PHE A 231 -16.42 -13.56 -4.55
N GLU A 232 -17.15 -14.45 -5.22
CA GLU A 232 -16.60 -15.61 -5.91
C GLU A 232 -17.42 -15.86 -7.18
N LYS A 233 -16.74 -16.18 -8.28
CA LYS A 233 -17.40 -16.53 -9.54
C LYS A 233 -16.53 -17.47 -10.37
N LYS A 234 -17.14 -18.55 -10.86
CA LYS A 234 -16.55 -19.40 -11.89
C LYS A 234 -16.72 -18.79 -13.26
N MET A 235 -15.68 -18.77 -14.07
CA MET A 235 -15.74 -18.28 -15.44
C MET A 235 -14.56 -18.75 -16.30
N ALA A 236 -14.73 -18.64 -17.62
CA ALA A 236 -13.67 -18.95 -18.56
C ALA A 236 -12.53 -17.92 -18.50
N PHE A 237 -11.30 -18.38 -18.71
CA PHE A 237 -10.08 -17.57 -18.73
C PHE A 237 -10.21 -16.38 -19.70
N ASP A 238 -10.63 -16.63 -20.93
CA ASP A 238 -10.82 -15.57 -21.93
C ASP A 238 -11.92 -14.59 -21.53
N ALA A 239 -12.98 -15.07 -20.87
CA ALA A 239 -14.07 -14.19 -20.41
C ALA A 239 -13.64 -13.29 -19.24
N PHE A 240 -12.61 -13.69 -18.49
CA PHE A 240 -12.01 -12.89 -17.43
C PHE A 240 -11.10 -11.81 -18.02
N HIS A 241 -10.16 -12.21 -18.89
CA HIS A 241 -9.15 -11.30 -19.44
C HIS A 241 -9.67 -10.33 -20.51
N ASN A 242 -10.83 -10.60 -21.11
CA ASN A 242 -11.45 -9.72 -22.10
C ASN A 242 -12.45 -8.71 -21.51
N GLN A 243 -12.51 -8.55 -20.19
CA GLN A 243 -13.34 -7.53 -19.55
C GLN A 243 -12.70 -6.15 -19.76
N LYS A 244 -13.49 -5.21 -20.31
CA LYS A 244 -13.10 -3.81 -20.50
C LYS A 244 -13.54 -2.94 -19.33
#